data_AF-A0A0L8H6B5-F1
#
_entry.id   AF-A0A0L8H6B5-F1
#
_cell.length_a   1.000
_cell.length_b   1.000
_cell.length_c   1.000
_cell.angle_alpha   90.00
_cell.angle_beta   90.00
_cell.angle_gamma   90.00
#
_symmetry.space_group_name_H-M   'P 1'
#
loop_
_entity.id
_entity.type
_entity.pdbx_description
1 polymer ?
#
loop_
_entity_poly.entity_id
_entity_poly.type
_entity_poly.pdbx_seq_one_letter_code
_entity_poly.pdbx_strand_id
1 'polypeptide(L)' 'MQDDKLPKQLFYRELQCGKRPSHKPKKRFRVIVKRNLKALNVKVEDWEQMKQDRSVWKQMIYNRCKAFEA' A
#
# COMPACT_ATOMS: atom_id res chain seq x y z
N MET A 1 4.82 -15.12 -38.21
CA MET A 1 5.60 -13.86 -38.26
C MET A 1 6.94 -14.16 -37.62
N GLN A 2 8.07 -13.85 -38.27
CA GLN A 2 9.38 -14.15 -37.67
C GLN A 2 9.68 -13.18 -36.51
N ASP A 3 10.02 -13.75 -35.36
CA ASP A 3 10.26 -13.05 -34.09
C ASP A 3 11.72 -12.59 -33.93
N ASP A 4 12.53 -12.73 -34.97
CA ASP A 4 13.97 -12.43 -34.98
C ASP A 4 14.28 -10.94 -35.15
N LYS A 5 13.26 -10.07 -35.14
CA LYS A 5 13.46 -8.62 -35.23
C LYS A 5 13.89 -8.09 -33.87
N LEU A 6 15.12 -7.59 -33.77
CA LEU A 6 15.73 -6.98 -32.58
C LEU A 6 14.78 -6.08 -31.75
N PRO A 7 14.01 -5.15 -32.37
CA PRO A 7 13.11 -4.30 -31.62
C PRO A 7 12.03 -5.10 -30.88
N LYS A 8 11.50 -6.17 -31.52
CA LYS A 8 10.51 -7.03 -30.88
C LYS A 8 11.11 -7.84 -29.74
N GLN A 9 12.33 -8.38 -29.91
CA GLN A 9 13.03 -9.07 -28.84
C GLN A 9 13.39 -8.14 -27.68
N LEU A 10 13.63 -6.85 -27.93
CA LEU A 10 13.92 -5.88 -26.86
C LEU A 10 12.65 -5.45 -26.12
N PHE A 11 11.57 -5.15 -26.85
CA PHE A 11 10.33 -4.63 -26.27
C PHE A 11 9.38 -5.72 -25.74
N TYR A 12 9.44 -6.93 -26.29
CA TYR A 12 8.52 -8.03 -25.99
C TYR A 12 9.22 -9.33 -25.57
N ARG A 13 10.51 -9.32 -25.22
CA ARG A 13 11.12 -10.50 -24.57
C ARG A 13 10.38 -10.81 -23.28
N GLU A 14 9.98 -12.07 -23.14
CA GLU A 14 9.61 -12.60 -21.83
C GLU A 14 10.86 -12.62 -20.94
N LEU A 15 10.70 -12.24 -19.66
CA LEU A 15 11.77 -12.29 -18.66
C LEU A 15 12.26 -13.74 -18.52
N GLN A 16 13.59 -13.95 -18.52
CA GLN A 16 14.18 -15.29 -18.37
C GLN A 16 13.74 -16.00 -17.07
N CYS A 17 13.50 -15.25 -16.00
CA CYS A 17 12.91 -15.75 -14.77
C CYS A 17 11.97 -14.69 -14.17
N GLY A 18 10.76 -15.12 -13.81
CA GLY A 18 9.77 -14.31 -13.11
C GLY A 18 8.79 -13.57 -14.04
N LYS A 19 7.53 -13.50 -13.62
CA LYS A 19 6.51 -12.69 -14.30
C LYS A 19 6.64 -11.26 -13.80
N ARG A 20 6.59 -10.28 -14.71
CA ARG A 20 6.32 -8.90 -14.30
C ARG A 20 4.95 -8.92 -13.63
N PRO A 21 4.80 -8.58 -12.33
CA PRO A 21 3.49 -8.59 -11.71
C PRO A 21 2.68 -7.49 -12.39
N SER A 22 1.83 -7.88 -13.35
CA SER A 22 0.79 -7.02 -13.90
C SER A 22 -0.30 -6.96 -12.86
N HIS A 23 0.01 -6.29 -11.74
CA HIS A 23 -0.82 -6.30 -10.57
C HIS A 23 -1.17 -4.86 -10.25
N LYS A 24 -2.49 -4.64 -10.23
CA LYS A 24 -3.28 -3.52 -9.73
C LYS A 24 -2.51 -2.20 -9.49
N PRO A 25 -3.01 -1.06 -10.00
CA PRO A 25 -2.42 0.25 -9.75
C PRO A 25 -2.02 0.44 -8.28
N LYS A 26 -0.87 1.08 -8.04
CA LYS A 26 -0.40 1.39 -6.68
C LYS A 26 -1.54 2.03 -5.89
N LYS A 27 -1.80 1.51 -4.69
CA LYS A 27 -2.86 2.05 -3.83
C LYS A 27 -2.55 3.51 -3.53
N ARG A 28 -3.55 4.38 -3.67
CA ARG A 28 -3.43 5.80 -3.30
C ARG A 28 -3.15 5.92 -1.79
N PHE A 29 -2.38 6.92 -1.39
CA PHE A 29 -2.04 7.19 0.01
C PHE A 29 -3.28 7.20 0.92
N ARG A 30 -4.34 7.92 0.54
CA ARG A 30 -5.62 7.96 1.27
C ARG A 30 -6.22 6.56 1.51
N VAL A 31 -6.10 5.65 0.55
CA VAL A 31 -6.63 4.29 0.65
C VAL A 31 -5.80 3.46 1.63
N ILE A 32 -4.47 3.65 1.62
CA ILE A 32 -3.57 2.99 2.57
C ILE A 32 -3.86 3.48 4.00
N VAL A 33 -3.97 4.79 4.21
CA VAL A 33 -4.30 5.35 5.52
C VAL A 33 -5.63 4.81 6.05
N LYS A 34 -6.69 4.83 5.23
CA LYS A 34 -8.00 4.25 5.63
C LYS A 34 -7.90 2.76 5.98
N ARG A 35 -7.10 2.00 5.24
CA ARG A 35 -6.88 0.56 5.51
C ARG A 35 -6.17 0.36 6.83
N ASN A 36 -5.13 1.14 7.11
CA ASN A 36 -4.35 1.05 8.34
C ASN A 36 -5.19 1.47 9.55
N LEU A 37 -5.98 2.54 9.44
CA LEU A 37 -6.89 2.95 10.51
C LEU A 37 -7.92 1.86 10.83
N LYS A 38 -8.49 1.20 9.81
CA LYS A 38 -9.36 0.04 10.00
C LYS A 38 -8.64 -1.14 10.68
N ALA A 39 -7.40 -1.43 10.27
CA ALA A 39 -6.60 -2.50 10.87
C ALA A 39 -6.31 -2.24 12.36
N LEU A 40 -6.09 -0.97 12.72
CA LEU A 40 -5.91 -0.52 14.11
C LEU A 40 -7.25 -0.35 14.86
N ASN A 41 -8.38 -0.77 14.28
CA ASN A 41 -9.72 -0.64 14.85
C ASN A 41 -10.12 0.81 15.22
N VAL A 42 -9.64 1.80 14.44
CA VAL A 42 -9.97 3.22 14.58
C VAL A 42 -11.09 3.57 13.58
N LYS A 43 -12.17 4.17 14.07
CA LYS A 43 -13.26 4.66 13.22
C LYS A 43 -12.74 5.76 12.28
N VAL A 44 -13.02 5.61 11.00
CA VAL A 44 -12.59 6.56 9.95
C VAL A 44 -13.42 7.84 9.96
N GLU A 45 -14.57 7.88 10.65
CA GLU A 45 -15.34 9.11 10.87
C GLU A 45 -14.71 9.97 11.97
N ASP A 46 -14.29 9.36 13.08
CA ASP A 46 -13.83 10.07 14.28
C ASP A 46 -12.35 10.48 14.23
N TRP A 47 -11.58 10.03 13.22
CA TRP A 47 -10.14 10.25 13.13
C TRP A 47 -9.75 11.75 13.12
N GLU A 48 -10.61 12.60 12.56
CA GLU A 48 -10.35 14.03 12.43
C GLU A 48 -10.52 14.75 13.77
N GLN A 49 -11.52 14.33 14.57
CA GLN A 49 -11.71 14.79 15.94
C GLN A 49 -10.56 14.31 16.84
N MET A 50 -10.17 13.03 16.74
CA MET A 50 -9.06 12.48 17.52
C MET A 50 -7.71 13.12 17.19
N LYS A 51 -7.53 13.66 15.97
CA LYS A 51 -6.30 14.34 15.56
C LYS A 51 -6.17 15.74 16.15
N GLN A 52 -7.25 16.35 16.66
CA GLN A 52 -7.19 17.68 17.29
C GLN A 52 -6.15 17.69 18.42
N ASP A 53 -6.14 16.62 19.23
CA ASP A 53 -5.13 16.40 20.25
C ASP A 53 -3.99 15.53 19.75
N ARG A 54 -2.96 16.17 19.19
CA ARG A 54 -1.81 15.49 18.58
C ARG A 54 -1.06 14.55 19.52
N SER A 55 -0.95 14.89 20.81
CA SER A 55 -0.28 14.05 21.81
C SER A 55 -1.04 12.74 22.05
N VAL A 56 -2.35 12.86 22.28
CA VAL A 56 -3.27 11.74 22.49
C VAL A 56 -3.30 10.84 21.26
N TRP A 57 -3.39 11.43 20.07
CA TRP A 57 -3.35 10.69 18.81
C TRP A 57 -2.06 9.86 18.65
N LYS A 58 -0.90 10.46 18.95
CA LYS A 58 0.39 9.77 18.81
C LYS A 58 0.49 8.59 19.77
N GLN A 59 0.11 8.77 21.03
CA GLN A 59 0.13 7.70 22.03
C GLN A 59 -0.85 6.57 21.67
N MET A 60 -2.07 6.92 21.25
CA MET A 60 -3.08 5.95 20.83
C MET A 60 -2.61 5.09 19.65
N ILE A 61 -2.08 5.72 18.59
CA ILE A 61 -1.57 5.00 17.43
C ILE A 61 -0.36 4.14 17.81
N TYR A 62 0.58 4.65 18.60
CA TYR A 62 1.74 3.89 19.05
C TYR A 62 1.33 2.64 19.83
N ASN A 63 0.43 2.77 20.80
CA ASN A 63 -0.05 1.65 21.60
C ASN A 63 -0.81 0.62 20.74
N ARG A 64 -1.64 1.08 19.79
CA ARG A 64 -2.38 0.19 18.90
C ARG A 64 -1.48 -0.51 17.88
N CYS A 65 -0.46 0.17 17.35
CA CYS A 65 0.54 -0.46 16.50
C CYS A 65 1.35 -1.51 17.28
N LYS A 66 1.76 -1.18 18.51
CA LYS A 66 2.47 -2.12 19.38
C LYS A 66 1.64 -3.37 19.67
N ALA A 67 0.33 -3.23 19.90
CA ALA A 67 -0.59 -4.34 20.10
C ALA A 67 -0.89 -5.14 18.81
N PHE A 68 -0.73 -4.53 17.63
CA PHE A 68 -0.92 -5.19 16.33
C PHE A 68 0.32 -5.96 15.89
N GLU A 69 1.51 -5.50 16.27
CA GLU A 69 2.81 -6.13 15.94
C GLU A 69 3.27 -7.17 16.97
N ALA A 70 2.67 -7.17 18.18
CA ALA A 70 2.88 -8.19 19.21
C ALA A 70 2.17 -9.50 18.88
#